data_AF-A0A6J5WW00-F1
#
_entry.id   AF-A0A6J5WW00-F1
#
_cell.length_a   1.000
_cell.length_b   1.000
_cell.length_c   1.000
_cell.angle_alpha   90.00
_cell.angle_beta   90.00
_cell.angle_gamma   90.00
#
_symmetry.space_group_name_H-M   'P 1'
#
loop_
_entity.id
_entity.type
_entity.pdbx_description
1 polymer ?
#
loop_
_entity_poly.entity_id
_entity_poly.type
_entity_poly.pdbx_seq_one_letter_code
_entity_poly.pdbx_strand_id
1 'polypeptide(L)'
;MAAVSSSLSLPSRTPEPSVRKMSILNKFHSVASRTHCNFNAIFKPSTLTLFISTQRPHAHIKSPPRNTIRCLFTGIVEEMGQIKQLGTAENGGFDMKIGAKTVLEGVHLGDSIAVNGTCLTVTEFDTQLSDFTVGLSPETLRKTSLIELEPGSLVNLERAVQPTSRMGGHFVQGHVDGTGEIVSMDPEGDSLWIKVKASKELLKYVVPKGFIAVDGTSLTVVDVFDKEDSFNFMLVAYTQQNVVIPLKKVGQKVNLEVDILGKYVERLLSSGFVDSIKSS
;
A
#
# COMPACT_ATOMS: atom_id res chain seq x y z
N MET A 1 3.14 -55.31 -16.47
CA MET A 1 4.38 -56.12 -16.34
C MET A 1 5.54 -55.16 -16.11
N ALA A 2 6.28 -55.37 -14.99
CA ALA A 2 7.73 -55.18 -14.72
C ALA A 2 8.53 -54.14 -15.55
N ALA A 3 9.55 -53.42 -15.08
CA ALA A 3 10.33 -53.31 -13.83
C ALA A 3 11.28 -52.08 -14.00
N VAL A 4 11.51 -51.22 -12.98
CA VAL A 4 12.67 -51.14 -12.05
C VAL A 4 14.05 -50.75 -12.66
N SER A 5 14.55 -49.59 -12.18
CA SER A 5 15.94 -49.21 -11.79
C SER A 5 17.09 -49.13 -12.82
N SER A 6 17.80 -48.00 -12.87
CA SER A 6 19.06 -47.77 -12.11
C SER A 6 19.83 -46.51 -12.54
N SER A 7 20.47 -45.92 -11.54
CA SER A 7 21.33 -44.72 -11.49
C SER A 7 22.77 -44.95 -12.01
N LEU A 8 23.49 -43.87 -12.38
CA LEU A 8 24.89 -43.63 -11.98
C LEU A 8 25.38 -42.20 -12.32
N SER A 9 26.21 -41.69 -11.42
CA SER A 9 26.72 -40.32 -11.21
C SER A 9 28.09 -40.04 -11.83
N LEU A 10 28.42 -38.77 -12.11
CA LEU A 10 29.79 -38.24 -12.30
C LEU A 10 29.91 -36.80 -11.76
N PRO A 11 31.01 -36.41 -11.08
CA PRO A 11 31.22 -35.07 -10.51
C PRO A 11 32.19 -34.22 -11.35
N SER A 12 32.02 -32.89 -11.33
CA SER A 12 32.99 -31.92 -11.88
C SER A 12 33.43 -30.91 -10.82
N ARG A 13 34.75 -30.85 -10.57
CA ARG A 13 35.45 -29.88 -9.71
C ARG A 13 35.87 -28.64 -10.50
N THR A 14 35.88 -27.47 -9.86
CA THR A 14 36.74 -26.33 -10.22
C THR A 14 37.25 -25.61 -8.95
N PRO A 15 38.42 -24.95 -8.97
CA PRO A 15 39.18 -24.57 -7.77
C PRO A 15 39.12 -23.08 -7.39
N GLU A 16 39.31 -22.80 -6.10
CA GLU A 16 39.57 -21.46 -5.52
C GLU A 16 41.05 -21.05 -5.61
N PRO A 17 41.37 -19.75 -5.58
CA PRO A 17 42.68 -19.25 -5.19
C PRO A 17 42.69 -18.49 -3.85
N SER A 18 43.75 -18.79 -3.10
CA SER A 18 44.25 -18.19 -1.86
C SER A 18 44.66 -16.70 -1.97
N VAL A 19 44.82 -15.99 -0.83
CA VAL A 19 46.12 -15.47 -0.33
C VAL A 19 45.99 -14.77 1.05
N ARG A 20 47.07 -14.97 1.83
CA ARG A 20 47.47 -14.60 3.21
C ARG A 20 47.36 -13.12 3.63
N LYS A 21 47.27 -12.90 4.96
CA LYS A 21 47.75 -11.69 5.67
C LYS A 21 48.51 -12.07 6.96
N MET A 22 49.67 -11.43 7.16
CA MET A 22 50.46 -11.30 8.40
C MET A 22 50.61 -9.78 8.62
N SER A 23 50.16 -9.21 9.75
CA SER A 23 50.94 -8.86 10.97
C SER A 23 51.82 -7.60 10.73
N ILE A 24 52.02 -6.57 11.59
CA ILE A 24 52.04 -6.41 13.06
C ILE A 24 52.26 -4.89 13.43
N LEU A 25 51.85 -4.49 14.66
CA LEU A 25 52.29 -3.40 15.60
C LEU A 25 52.42 -1.92 15.15
N ASN A 26 51.77 -0.97 15.87
CA ASN A 26 52.21 -0.24 17.11
C ASN A 26 53.49 0.60 16.94
N LYS A 27 53.61 1.85 17.41
CA LYS A 27 53.42 2.31 18.80
C LYS A 27 53.57 3.85 18.86
N PHE A 28 52.90 4.46 19.82
CA PHE A 28 53.01 5.86 20.25
C PHE A 28 54.29 6.15 21.08
N HIS A 29 54.76 7.41 21.02
CA HIS A 29 55.40 8.22 22.08
C HIS A 29 55.76 9.59 21.45
N SER A 30 55.90 10.75 22.10
CA SER A 30 55.37 11.43 23.30
C SER A 30 56.14 12.76 23.43
N VAL A 31 55.61 13.71 24.22
CA VAL A 31 56.30 14.86 24.87
C VAL A 31 56.60 16.07 23.95
N ALA A 32 56.63 17.34 24.39
CA ALA A 32 55.91 18.19 25.35
C ALA A 32 56.47 19.62 25.18
N SER A 33 55.82 20.60 25.83
CA SER A 33 56.41 21.81 26.45
C SER A 33 56.22 23.17 25.76
N ARG A 34 55.45 24.04 26.46
CA ARG A 34 55.72 25.43 26.95
C ARG A 34 56.51 26.39 26.04
N THR A 35 56.29 27.71 25.92
CA THR A 35 55.47 28.75 26.58
C THR A 35 55.72 30.10 25.85
N HIS A 36 54.76 31.04 25.91
CA HIS A 36 54.86 32.52 25.91
C HIS A 36 55.67 33.30 24.85
N CYS A 37 55.00 34.24 24.13
CA CYS A 37 55.14 35.70 24.35
C CYS A 37 54.48 36.58 23.26
N ASN A 38 53.63 37.51 23.71
CA ASN A 38 53.39 38.92 23.35
C ASN A 38 53.63 39.52 21.94
N PHE A 39 52.50 40.04 21.41
CA PHE A 39 52.16 41.44 21.04
C PHE A 39 52.90 42.24 19.94
N ASN A 40 52.06 42.78 19.04
CA ASN A 40 52.12 43.98 18.17
C ASN A 40 53.08 44.05 16.97
N ALA A 41 52.52 44.18 15.75
CA ALA A 41 52.28 45.49 15.11
C ALA A 41 51.97 45.39 13.58
N ILE A 42 50.80 45.96 13.21
CA ILE A 42 50.54 46.91 12.09
C ILE A 42 50.90 46.56 10.61
N PHE A 43 49.87 46.74 9.75
CA PHE A 43 49.79 47.18 8.34
C PHE A 43 49.12 46.24 7.31
N LYS A 44 48.08 46.82 6.68
CA LYS A 44 47.08 46.35 5.68
C LYS A 44 47.70 46.08 4.26
N PRO A 45 46.92 45.79 3.19
CA PRO A 45 45.76 44.88 2.98
C PRO A 45 45.99 43.94 1.77
N SER A 46 45.39 42.74 1.75
CA SER A 46 45.14 41.97 0.51
C SER A 46 44.19 40.82 0.84
N THR A 47 42.89 41.01 0.60
CA THR A 47 41.89 39.94 0.76
C THR A 47 41.86 39.09 -0.51
N LEU A 48 42.76 38.12 -0.58
CA LEU A 48 42.60 36.92 -1.40
C LEU A 48 42.05 35.83 -0.48
N THR A 49 40.72 35.78 -0.32
CA THR A 49 40.07 34.79 0.55
C THR A 49 40.01 33.45 -0.17
N LEU A 50 40.92 32.56 0.20
CA LEU A 50 40.93 31.14 -0.11
C LEU A 50 39.63 30.51 0.43
N PHE A 51 38.87 29.88 -0.45
CA PHE A 51 37.68 29.09 -0.10
C PHE A 51 38.06 27.91 0.80
N ILE A 52 37.84 28.04 2.11
CA ILE A 52 37.82 26.90 3.02
C ILE A 52 36.39 26.38 3.05
N SER A 53 36.16 25.31 2.29
CA SER A 53 34.98 24.46 2.35
C SER A 53 34.84 23.92 3.78
N THR A 54 33.96 24.54 4.56
CA THR A 54 33.47 23.98 5.81
C THR A 54 32.26 23.13 5.47
N GLN A 55 32.50 21.82 5.26
CA GLN A 55 31.41 20.85 5.21
C GLN A 55 30.66 20.90 6.54
N ARG A 56 29.45 21.46 6.51
CA ARG A 56 28.50 21.36 7.61
C ARG A 56 28.14 19.88 7.77
N PRO A 57 28.16 19.31 8.99
CA PRO A 57 27.66 17.96 9.17
C PRO A 57 26.18 17.94 8.83
N HIS A 58 25.79 17.06 7.91
CA HIS A 58 24.39 16.74 7.64
C HIS A 58 23.73 16.33 8.95
N ALA A 59 22.90 17.20 9.49
CA ALA A 59 21.99 16.83 10.56
C ALA A 59 21.06 15.74 10.00
N HIS A 60 21.22 14.53 10.50
CA HIS A 60 20.22 13.48 10.34
C HIS A 60 18.92 14.00 10.99
N ILE A 61 18.02 14.54 10.17
CA ILE A 61 16.65 14.78 10.57
C ILE A 61 16.06 13.38 10.80
N LYS A 62 15.97 12.99 12.07
CA LYS A 62 15.16 11.85 12.45
C LYS A 62 13.74 12.18 12.03
N SER A 63 13.22 11.46 11.03
CA SER A 63 11.79 11.49 10.71
C SER A 63 11.02 11.26 12.00
N PRO A 64 9.96 12.03 12.30
CA PRO A 64 9.14 11.76 13.45
C PRO A 64 8.63 10.31 13.37
N PRO A 65 8.36 9.64 14.51
CA PRO A 65 7.72 8.34 14.46
C PRO A 65 6.47 8.49 13.60
N ARG A 66 6.31 7.63 12.58
CA ARG A 66 5.06 7.58 11.82
C ARG A 66 3.97 7.33 12.83
N ASN A 67 3.23 8.36 13.21
CA ASN A 67 1.96 8.18 13.88
C ASN A 67 1.16 7.33 12.92
N THR A 68 0.96 6.07 13.28
CA THR A 68 0.03 5.18 12.59
C THR A 68 -1.37 5.71 12.88
N ILE A 69 -1.71 6.85 12.27
CA ILE A 69 -3.10 7.24 12.10
C ILE A 69 -3.66 6.11 11.24
N ARG A 70 -4.41 5.22 11.88
CA ARG A 70 -5.18 4.20 11.17
C ARG A 70 -6.24 4.97 10.37
N CYS A 71 -6.00 5.17 9.09
CA CYS A 71 -7.05 5.61 8.17
C CYS A 71 -8.19 4.59 8.27
N LEU A 72 -9.41 5.10 8.42
CA LEU A 72 -10.64 4.32 8.31
C LEU A 72 -11.49 4.98 7.23
N PHE A 73 -12.24 4.15 6.53
CA PHE A 73 -13.16 4.50 5.46
C PHE A 73 -14.50 3.80 5.75
N THR A 74 -15.51 4.15 4.97
CA THR A 74 -16.87 3.60 5.10
C THR A 74 -17.24 2.71 3.93
N GLY A 75 -16.47 2.77 2.84
CA GLY A 75 -16.77 2.15 1.57
C GLY A 75 -17.86 2.88 0.79
N ILE A 76 -18.12 4.15 1.12
CA ILE A 76 -19.05 5.00 0.37
C ILE A 76 -18.20 5.88 -0.55
N VAL A 77 -18.11 5.48 -1.82
CA VAL A 77 -17.35 6.18 -2.84
C VAL A 77 -17.89 7.60 -3.02
N GLU A 78 -17.00 8.59 -2.95
CA GLU A 78 -17.35 10.01 -3.04
C GLU A 78 -17.30 10.54 -4.47
N GLU A 79 -16.37 10.02 -5.28
CA GLU A 79 -16.29 10.31 -6.71
C GLU A 79 -15.51 9.23 -7.47
N MET A 80 -15.65 9.23 -8.80
CA MET A 80 -14.73 8.54 -9.69
C MET A 80 -13.64 9.51 -10.16
N GLY A 81 -12.40 9.27 -9.76
CA GLY A 81 -11.23 9.96 -10.29
C GLY A 81 -10.72 9.33 -11.58
N GLN A 82 -9.73 9.97 -12.20
CA GLN A 82 -9.09 9.48 -13.42
C GLN A 82 -7.57 9.47 -13.27
N ILE A 83 -6.93 8.34 -13.55
CA ILE A 83 -5.47 8.23 -13.60
C ILE A 83 -4.92 9.15 -14.69
N LYS A 84 -4.02 10.06 -14.32
CA LYS A 84 -3.34 10.97 -15.27
C LYS A 84 -1.99 10.41 -15.67
N GLN A 85 -1.27 9.84 -14.70
CA GLN A 85 0.05 9.27 -14.89
C GLN A 85 0.29 8.21 -13.82
N LEU A 86 1.09 7.21 -14.15
CA LEU A 86 1.63 6.26 -13.18
C LEU A 86 2.95 5.69 -13.69
N GLY A 87 3.84 5.28 -12.77
CA GLY A 87 5.08 4.62 -13.13
C GLY A 87 6.15 4.70 -12.05
N THR A 88 7.31 4.11 -12.36
CA THR A 88 8.48 4.16 -11.48
C THR A 88 9.05 5.58 -11.44
N ALA A 89 9.13 6.16 -10.25
CA ALA A 89 9.75 7.44 -9.99
C ALA A 89 11.28 7.34 -9.94
N GLU A 90 11.98 8.47 -10.05
CA GLU A 90 13.46 8.51 -10.06
C GLU A 90 14.10 7.94 -8.79
N ASN A 91 13.39 8.01 -7.67
CA ASN A 91 13.82 7.45 -6.39
C ASN A 91 13.60 5.93 -6.25
N GLY A 92 13.08 5.27 -7.30
CA GLY A 92 12.75 3.85 -7.31
C GLY A 92 11.39 3.48 -6.71
N GLY A 93 10.60 4.47 -6.26
CA GLY A 93 9.20 4.30 -5.88
C GLY A 93 8.30 4.12 -7.09
N PHE A 94 7.02 3.81 -6.87
CA PHE A 94 5.99 3.80 -7.91
C PHE A 94 4.94 4.85 -7.56
N ASP A 95 4.82 5.88 -8.39
CA ASP A 95 3.91 6.99 -8.12
C ASP A 95 2.71 6.90 -9.06
N MET A 96 1.57 7.38 -8.57
CA MET A 96 0.31 7.46 -9.30
C MET A 96 -0.29 8.85 -9.10
N LYS A 97 -0.48 9.56 -10.21
CA LYS A 97 -1.13 10.86 -10.27
C LYS A 97 -2.56 10.71 -10.75
N ILE A 98 -3.50 11.26 -9.99
CA ILE A 98 -4.94 11.07 -10.15
C ILE A 98 -5.61 12.43 -10.23
N GLY A 99 -6.46 12.64 -11.23
CA GLY A 99 -7.34 13.80 -11.32
C GLY A 99 -8.63 13.53 -10.54
N ALA A 100 -8.98 14.45 -9.65
CA ALA A 100 -10.12 14.36 -8.74
C ALA A 100 -10.52 15.75 -8.23
N LYS A 101 -11.77 15.93 -7.79
CA LYS A 101 -12.25 17.23 -7.30
C LYS A 101 -12.72 17.15 -5.86
N THR A 102 -13.71 16.30 -5.60
CA THR A 102 -14.38 16.17 -4.30
C THR A 102 -13.39 15.78 -3.19
N VAL A 103 -12.52 14.80 -3.43
CA VAL A 103 -11.57 14.31 -2.41
C VAL A 103 -10.41 15.27 -2.14
N LEU A 104 -10.23 16.31 -2.95
CA LEU A 104 -9.25 17.38 -2.72
C LEU A 104 -9.78 18.49 -1.83
N GLU A 105 -11.09 18.53 -1.56
CA GLU A 105 -11.66 19.51 -0.65
C GLU A 105 -11.13 19.26 0.78
N GLY A 106 -10.32 20.20 1.27
CA GLY A 106 -9.71 20.14 2.61
C GLY A 106 -8.53 19.17 2.73
N VAL A 107 -7.93 18.74 1.61
CA VAL A 107 -6.80 17.81 1.62
C VAL A 107 -5.51 18.47 2.12
N HIS A 108 -4.70 17.68 2.83
CA HIS A 108 -3.36 18.03 3.29
C HIS A 108 -2.34 16.96 2.88
N LEU A 109 -1.07 17.33 2.84
CA LEU A 109 0.02 16.36 2.67
C LEU A 109 0.02 15.37 3.83
N GLY A 110 0.11 14.08 3.51
CA GLY A 110 0.03 13.01 4.49
C GLY A 110 -1.39 12.50 4.77
N ASP A 111 -2.43 13.13 4.19
CA ASP A 111 -3.79 12.60 4.29
C ASP A 111 -3.93 11.27 3.55
N SER A 112 -4.93 10.50 3.97
CA SER A 112 -5.22 9.17 3.42
C SER A 112 -6.47 9.21 2.54
N ILE A 113 -6.32 8.74 1.30
CA ILE A 113 -7.41 8.59 0.34
C ILE A 113 -7.41 7.13 -0.13
N ALA A 114 -8.58 6.50 -0.11
CA ALA A 114 -8.77 5.17 -0.67
C ALA A 114 -8.90 5.27 -2.19
N VAL A 115 -8.04 4.55 -2.93
CA VAL A 115 -8.09 4.44 -4.40
C VAL A 115 -8.46 2.99 -4.75
N ASN A 116 -9.65 2.79 -5.33
CA ASN A 116 -10.25 1.44 -5.49
C ASN A 116 -10.16 0.62 -4.19
N GLY A 117 -10.44 1.24 -3.04
CA GLY A 117 -10.37 0.59 -1.73
C GLY A 117 -8.97 0.37 -1.17
N THR A 118 -7.93 0.96 -1.76
CA THR A 118 -6.57 0.89 -1.23
C THR A 118 -6.23 2.21 -0.54
N CYS A 119 -5.99 2.21 0.77
CA CYS A 119 -5.56 3.39 1.51
C CYS A 119 -4.17 3.82 1.03
N LEU A 120 -4.08 5.01 0.44
CA LEU A 120 -2.85 5.60 -0.06
C LEU A 120 -2.66 7.00 0.53
N THR A 121 -1.40 7.35 0.76
CA THR A 121 -1.02 8.64 1.37
C THR A 121 -0.75 9.68 0.29
N VAL A 122 -1.40 10.84 0.39
CA VAL A 122 -1.18 11.99 -0.50
C VAL A 122 0.24 12.53 -0.28
N THR A 123 1.05 12.50 -1.34
CA THR A 123 2.44 12.99 -1.34
C THR A 123 2.57 14.36 -2.00
N GLU A 124 1.69 14.68 -2.94
CA GLU A 124 1.59 15.97 -3.63
C GLU A 124 0.14 16.22 -4.05
N PHE A 125 -0.28 17.47 -4.18
CA PHE A 125 -1.58 17.82 -4.77
C PHE A 125 -1.59 19.25 -5.32
N ASP A 126 -2.45 19.47 -6.31
CA ASP A 126 -2.77 20.78 -6.87
C ASP A 126 -4.29 20.92 -7.00
N THR A 127 -4.87 21.78 -6.16
CA THR A 127 -6.32 22.03 -6.16
C THR A 127 -6.80 22.84 -7.37
N GLN A 128 -5.93 23.62 -8.01
CA GLN A 128 -6.26 24.38 -9.22
C GLN A 128 -6.31 23.45 -10.44
N LEU A 129 -5.36 22.51 -10.53
CA LEU A 129 -5.34 21.49 -11.56
C LEU A 129 -6.27 20.31 -11.27
N SER A 130 -6.82 20.25 -10.05
CA SER A 130 -7.70 19.16 -9.59
C SER A 130 -6.99 17.80 -9.67
N ASP A 131 -5.77 17.72 -9.16
CA ASP A 131 -4.99 16.49 -9.13
C ASP A 131 -4.20 16.27 -7.83
N PHE A 132 -3.86 15.00 -7.57
CA PHE A 132 -2.97 14.60 -6.48
C PHE A 132 -2.13 13.39 -6.85
N THR A 133 -1.04 13.21 -6.13
CA THR A 133 -0.09 12.10 -6.30
C THR A 133 -0.04 11.27 -5.03
N VAL A 134 0.08 9.96 -5.22
CA VAL A 134 0.29 8.98 -4.15
C VAL A 134 1.42 8.02 -4.52
N GLY A 135 2.13 7.53 -3.51
CA GLY A 135 3.15 6.50 -3.67
C GLY A 135 2.60 5.11 -3.36
N LEU A 136 2.95 4.11 -4.19
CA LEU A 136 2.53 2.73 -4.05
C LEU A 136 3.72 1.85 -3.62
N SER A 137 3.50 1.06 -2.57
CA SER A 137 4.50 0.09 -2.12
C SER A 137 4.52 -1.15 -3.01
N PRO A 138 5.64 -1.90 -3.07
CA PRO A 138 5.66 -3.18 -3.78
C PRO A 138 4.63 -4.19 -3.30
N GLU A 139 4.25 -4.16 -2.01
CA GLU A 139 3.18 -5.02 -1.49
C GLU A 139 1.82 -4.61 -2.06
N THR A 140 1.53 -3.31 -2.05
CA THR A 140 0.32 -2.75 -2.66
C THR A 140 0.18 -3.17 -4.12
N LEU A 141 1.26 -3.04 -4.91
CA LEU A 141 1.26 -3.42 -6.33
C LEU A 141 1.01 -4.92 -6.55
N ARG A 142 1.42 -5.80 -5.62
CA ARG A 142 1.21 -7.25 -5.72
C ARG A 142 -0.18 -7.68 -5.26
N LYS A 143 -0.73 -6.99 -4.26
CA LYS A 143 -2.00 -7.37 -3.61
C LYS A 143 -3.24 -6.77 -4.27
N THR A 144 -3.07 -5.69 -5.02
CA THR A 144 -4.17 -4.94 -5.65
C THR A 144 -4.14 -5.07 -7.17
N SER A 145 -5.23 -4.64 -7.82
CA SER A 145 -5.32 -4.48 -9.26
C SER A 145 -4.73 -3.16 -9.76
N LEU A 146 -4.11 -2.34 -8.90
CA LEU A 146 -3.67 -0.98 -9.26
C LEU A 146 -2.55 -0.97 -10.31
N ILE A 147 -1.77 -2.04 -10.41
CA ILE A 147 -0.71 -2.19 -11.42
C ILE A 147 -1.27 -2.37 -12.84
N GLU A 148 -2.54 -2.76 -12.98
CA GLU A 148 -3.21 -2.96 -14.28
C GLU A 148 -3.83 -1.68 -14.83
N LEU A 149 -3.76 -0.58 -14.08
CA LEU A 149 -4.29 0.71 -14.50
C LEU A 149 -3.36 1.37 -15.52
N GLU A 150 -3.96 2.20 -16.37
CA GLU A 150 -3.27 2.99 -17.38
C GLU A 150 -3.76 4.45 -17.31
N PRO A 151 -3.01 5.42 -17.85
CA PRO A 151 -3.53 6.79 -18.01
C PRO A 151 -4.90 6.78 -18.69
N GLY A 152 -5.86 7.48 -18.09
CA GLY A 152 -7.26 7.51 -18.53
C GLY A 152 -8.18 6.53 -17.79
N SER A 153 -7.64 5.54 -17.07
CA SER A 153 -8.43 4.62 -16.25
C SER A 153 -9.20 5.37 -15.15
N LEU A 154 -10.43 4.97 -14.89
CA LEU A 154 -11.23 5.49 -13.80
C LEU A 154 -10.98 4.70 -12.51
N VAL A 155 -11.03 5.38 -11.37
CA VAL A 155 -10.85 4.80 -10.04
C VAL A 155 -11.87 5.36 -9.05
N ASN A 156 -12.38 4.52 -8.17
CA ASN A 156 -13.18 4.95 -7.01
C ASN A 156 -12.29 5.68 -6.02
N LEU A 157 -12.77 6.82 -5.50
CA LEU A 157 -12.08 7.62 -4.49
C LEU A 157 -12.96 7.86 -3.26
N GLU A 158 -12.38 7.72 -2.07
CA GLU A 158 -13.01 8.04 -0.77
C GLU A 158 -11.95 8.61 0.18
N ARG A 159 -12.25 9.72 0.86
CA ARG A 159 -11.41 10.29 1.91
C ARG A 159 -11.52 9.48 3.21
N ALA A 160 -10.47 9.52 4.02
CA ALA A 160 -10.55 8.97 5.37
C ALA A 160 -11.67 9.64 6.19
N VAL A 161 -12.42 8.84 6.94
CA VAL A 161 -13.59 9.27 7.70
C VAL A 161 -13.19 10.23 8.83
N GLN A 162 -13.96 11.30 9.00
CA GLN A 162 -13.83 12.18 10.17
C GLN A 162 -14.64 11.60 11.34
N PRO A 163 -14.23 11.83 12.61
CA PRO A 163 -14.95 11.31 13.78
C PRO A 163 -16.43 11.71 13.87
N THR A 164 -16.81 12.83 13.23
CA THR A 164 -18.18 13.37 13.23
C THR A 164 -18.99 12.95 12.01
N SER A 165 -18.41 12.20 11.07
CA SER A 165 -19.08 11.78 9.84
C SER A 165 -20.09 10.65 10.08
N ARG A 166 -21.09 10.56 9.21
CA ARG A 166 -21.98 9.39 9.15
C ARG A 166 -21.25 8.22 8.51
N MET A 167 -21.32 7.04 9.11
CA MET A 167 -20.80 5.80 8.53
C MET A 167 -21.93 5.09 7.78
N GLY A 168 -22.04 5.34 6.47
CA GLY A 168 -23.14 4.82 5.63
C GLY A 168 -22.94 3.39 5.12
N GLY A 169 -21.70 2.90 5.11
CA GLY A 169 -21.36 1.51 4.76
C GLY A 169 -20.95 0.71 5.99
N HIS A 170 -19.74 0.15 5.97
CA HIS A 170 -19.17 -0.62 7.08
C HIS A 170 -17.73 -0.16 7.37
N PHE A 171 -17.06 -0.80 8.34
CA PHE A 171 -15.66 -0.48 8.62
C PHE A 171 -14.75 -1.00 7.51
N VAL A 172 -14.29 -0.09 6.66
CA VAL A 172 -13.30 -0.34 5.62
C VAL A 172 -11.97 0.26 6.07
N GLN A 173 -10.90 -0.52 6.08
CA GLN A 173 -9.56 -0.03 6.45
C GLN A 173 -8.81 0.52 5.25
N GLY A 174 -9.20 0.13 4.03
CA GLY A 174 -8.42 0.38 2.83
C GLY A 174 -7.22 -0.57 2.71
N HIS A 175 -7.30 -1.74 3.34
CA HIS A 175 -6.25 -2.76 3.35
C HIS A 175 -6.71 -3.96 2.54
N VAL A 176 -6.59 -3.85 1.22
CA VAL A 176 -6.96 -4.90 0.26
C VAL A 176 -6.24 -6.20 0.59
N ASP A 177 -7.01 -7.27 0.77
CA ASP A 177 -6.49 -8.60 1.10
C ASP A 177 -6.00 -9.35 -0.14
N GLY A 178 -6.63 -9.06 -1.28
CA GLY A 178 -6.30 -9.62 -2.57
C GLY A 178 -7.25 -9.12 -3.66
N THR A 179 -7.23 -9.80 -4.80
CA THR A 179 -8.11 -9.48 -5.92
C THR A 179 -9.09 -10.62 -6.20
N GLY A 180 -10.23 -10.28 -6.79
CA GLY A 180 -11.17 -11.22 -7.40
C GLY A 180 -11.36 -10.91 -8.87
N GLU A 181 -12.00 -11.82 -9.60
CA GLU A 181 -12.31 -11.69 -11.03
C GLU A 181 -13.82 -11.63 -11.23
N ILE A 182 -14.31 -10.64 -11.99
CA ILE A 182 -15.73 -10.57 -12.35
C ILE A 182 -16.04 -11.69 -13.34
N VAL A 183 -16.93 -12.62 -12.98
CA VAL A 183 -17.29 -13.77 -13.83
C VAL A 183 -18.65 -13.65 -14.50
N SER A 184 -19.56 -12.84 -13.98
CA SER A 184 -20.81 -12.47 -14.67
C SER A 184 -21.33 -11.10 -14.24
N MET A 185 -22.08 -10.47 -15.15
CA MET A 185 -22.75 -9.18 -14.95
C MET A 185 -24.11 -9.26 -15.64
N ASP A 186 -25.18 -9.42 -14.86
CA ASP A 186 -26.50 -9.79 -15.37
C ASP A 186 -27.54 -8.74 -14.92
N PRO A 187 -28.13 -7.96 -15.84
CA PRO A 187 -29.15 -6.98 -15.50
C PRO A 187 -30.43 -7.63 -14.98
N GLU A 188 -31.03 -7.04 -13.94
CA GLU A 188 -32.35 -7.40 -13.41
C GLU A 188 -33.13 -6.12 -13.08
N GLY A 189 -34.03 -5.73 -13.99
CA GLY A 189 -34.73 -4.45 -13.86
C GLY A 189 -33.77 -3.26 -13.94
N ASP A 190 -33.78 -2.40 -12.93
CA ASP A 190 -32.86 -1.26 -12.79
C ASP A 190 -31.56 -1.61 -12.03
N SER A 191 -31.43 -2.87 -11.62
CA SER A 191 -30.33 -3.37 -10.81
C SER A 191 -29.41 -4.26 -11.63
N LEU A 192 -28.18 -4.44 -11.15
CA LEU A 192 -27.15 -5.22 -11.82
C LEU A 192 -26.60 -6.28 -10.87
N TRP A 193 -26.80 -7.55 -11.21
CA TRP A 193 -26.10 -8.65 -10.55
C TRP A 193 -24.65 -8.69 -10.99
N ILE A 194 -23.76 -8.86 -10.02
CA ILE A 194 -22.33 -9.09 -10.30
C ILE A 194 -21.88 -10.30 -9.51
N LYS A 195 -21.25 -11.25 -10.20
CA LYS A 195 -20.62 -12.41 -9.59
C LYS A 195 -19.11 -12.29 -9.68
N VAL A 196 -18.44 -12.49 -8.55
CA VAL A 196 -16.98 -12.37 -8.44
C VAL A 196 -16.40 -13.68 -7.94
N LYS A 197 -15.43 -14.21 -8.67
CA LYS A 197 -14.60 -15.34 -8.26
C LYS A 197 -13.44 -14.84 -7.39
N ALA A 198 -13.17 -15.51 -6.29
CA ALA A 198 -12.11 -15.15 -5.35
C ALA A 198 -11.41 -16.40 -4.80
N SER A 199 -10.24 -16.23 -4.17
CA SER A 199 -9.56 -17.37 -3.54
C SER A 199 -10.34 -17.87 -2.32
N LYS A 200 -10.22 -19.18 -2.03
CA LYS A 200 -10.80 -19.79 -0.82
C LYS A 200 -10.33 -19.12 0.47
N GLU A 201 -9.11 -18.60 0.47
CA GLU A 201 -8.54 -17.87 1.61
C GLU A 201 -9.30 -16.58 1.93
N LEU A 202 -9.87 -15.91 0.91
CA LEU A 202 -10.75 -14.75 1.10
C LEU A 202 -12.17 -15.18 1.40
N LEU A 203 -12.70 -16.17 0.66
CA LEU A 203 -14.11 -16.59 0.75
C LEU A 203 -14.51 -17.11 2.12
N LYS A 204 -13.59 -17.67 2.91
CA LYS A 204 -13.90 -18.08 4.30
C LYS A 204 -14.35 -16.94 5.22
N TYR A 205 -14.13 -15.68 4.82
CA TYR A 205 -14.61 -14.50 5.54
C TYR A 205 -15.84 -13.84 4.90
N VAL A 206 -16.33 -14.38 3.79
CA VAL A 206 -17.48 -13.87 3.04
C VAL A 206 -18.69 -14.70 3.42
N VAL A 207 -19.76 -14.04 3.87
CA VAL A 207 -20.99 -14.72 4.30
C VAL A 207 -22.22 -14.06 3.64
N PRO A 208 -23.29 -14.82 3.34
CA PRO A 208 -24.56 -14.24 2.88
C PRO A 208 -25.06 -13.16 3.84
N LYS A 209 -25.52 -12.03 3.30
CA LYS A 209 -25.94 -10.82 4.03
C LYS A 209 -24.84 -10.13 4.84
N GLY A 210 -23.59 -10.58 4.72
CA GLY A 210 -22.42 -9.89 5.26
C GLY A 210 -21.97 -8.72 4.39
N PHE A 211 -21.08 -7.90 4.93
CA PHE A 211 -20.42 -6.83 4.19
C PHE A 211 -19.14 -7.30 3.52
N ILE A 212 -18.82 -6.66 2.39
CA ILE A 212 -17.53 -6.75 1.71
C ILE A 212 -17.25 -5.43 1.00
N ALA A 213 -15.99 -5.01 0.93
CA ALA A 213 -15.58 -3.89 0.09
C ALA A 213 -15.00 -4.41 -1.23
N VAL A 214 -15.60 -4.00 -2.35
CA VAL A 214 -15.15 -4.32 -3.72
C VAL A 214 -14.75 -3.04 -4.41
N ASP A 215 -13.49 -2.92 -4.82
CA ASP A 215 -12.90 -1.64 -5.29
C ASP A 215 -13.22 -0.46 -4.35
N GLY A 216 -13.24 -0.71 -3.04
CA GLY A 216 -13.59 0.29 -2.02
C GLY A 216 -15.07 0.62 -1.92
N THR A 217 -15.94 -0.07 -2.65
CA THR A 217 -17.40 0.08 -2.50
C THR A 217 -17.91 -0.91 -1.48
N SER A 218 -18.53 -0.43 -0.40
CA SER A 218 -19.21 -1.23 0.61
C SER A 218 -20.47 -1.85 0.03
N LEU A 219 -20.53 -3.18 0.02
CA LEU A 219 -21.59 -3.95 -0.60
C LEU A 219 -22.09 -5.05 0.33
N THR A 220 -23.35 -5.44 0.14
CA THR A 220 -23.95 -6.59 0.83
C THR A 220 -23.85 -7.81 -0.07
N VAL A 221 -23.20 -8.85 0.44
CA VAL A 221 -23.16 -10.16 -0.21
C VAL A 221 -24.57 -10.74 -0.23
N VAL A 222 -25.03 -11.21 -1.40
CA VAL A 222 -26.32 -11.90 -1.48
C VAL A 222 -26.10 -13.39 -1.22
N ASP A 223 -25.31 -14.04 -2.08
CA ASP A 223 -25.03 -15.48 -2.04
C ASP A 223 -23.53 -15.75 -2.11
N VAL A 224 -23.14 -16.89 -1.54
CA VAL A 224 -21.78 -17.45 -1.61
C VAL A 224 -21.87 -18.85 -2.21
N PHE A 225 -21.03 -19.12 -3.22
CA PHE A 225 -21.01 -20.35 -4.00
C PHE A 225 -19.69 -21.09 -3.77
N ASP A 226 -19.57 -21.82 -2.66
CA ASP A 226 -18.33 -22.48 -2.23
C ASP A 226 -17.73 -23.43 -3.26
N LYS A 227 -18.57 -24.10 -4.07
CA LYS A 227 -18.09 -25.03 -5.11
C LYS A 227 -17.46 -24.32 -6.31
N GLU A 228 -17.87 -23.07 -6.55
CA GLU A 228 -17.43 -22.25 -7.68
C GLU A 228 -16.35 -21.24 -7.28
N ASP A 229 -15.98 -21.21 -6.00
CA ASP A 229 -15.07 -20.23 -5.42
C ASP A 229 -15.51 -18.79 -5.74
N SER A 230 -16.80 -18.48 -5.53
CA SER A 230 -17.36 -17.17 -5.88
C SER A 230 -18.45 -16.70 -4.93
N PHE A 231 -18.76 -15.41 -5.02
CA PHE A 231 -19.90 -14.77 -4.34
C PHE A 231 -20.55 -13.78 -5.30
N ASN A 232 -21.76 -13.32 -4.98
CA ASN A 232 -22.42 -12.28 -5.75
C ASN A 232 -22.93 -11.14 -4.85
N PHE A 233 -23.22 -10.03 -5.51
CA PHE A 233 -23.89 -8.87 -4.93
C PHE A 233 -24.71 -8.18 -6.02
N MET A 234 -25.53 -7.22 -5.60
CA MET A 234 -26.37 -6.45 -6.50
C MET A 234 -26.04 -4.97 -6.37
N LEU A 235 -25.91 -4.28 -7.50
CA LEU A 235 -25.76 -2.83 -7.54
C LEU A 235 -27.10 -2.19 -7.90
N VAL A 236 -27.59 -1.31 -7.04
CA VAL A 236 -28.73 -0.44 -7.33
C VAL A 236 -28.35 0.65 -8.34
N ALA A 237 -29.33 1.19 -9.06
CA ALA A 237 -29.12 2.17 -10.13
C ALA A 237 -28.24 3.37 -9.72
N TYR A 238 -28.43 3.89 -8.51
CA TYR A 238 -27.59 4.98 -7.99
C TYR A 238 -26.12 4.58 -7.89
N THR A 239 -25.81 3.46 -7.24
CA THR A 239 -24.43 2.99 -7.10
C THR A 239 -23.80 2.71 -8.46
N GLN A 240 -24.58 2.18 -9.41
CA GLN A 240 -24.07 1.90 -10.76
C GLN A 240 -23.51 3.14 -11.48
N GLN A 241 -24.06 4.32 -11.19
CA GLN A 241 -23.62 5.58 -11.82
C GLN A 241 -22.42 6.22 -11.10
N ASN A 242 -22.12 5.79 -9.88
CA ASN A 242 -21.18 6.46 -8.98
C ASN A 242 -19.92 5.64 -8.66
N VAL A 243 -19.80 4.41 -9.18
CA VAL A 243 -18.63 3.55 -8.95
C VAL A 243 -18.14 2.92 -10.24
N VAL A 244 -16.87 2.49 -10.26
CA VAL A 244 -16.22 1.94 -11.46
C VAL A 244 -16.65 0.52 -11.84
N ILE A 245 -17.19 -0.27 -10.90
CA ILE A 245 -17.47 -1.70 -11.11
C ILE A 245 -18.35 -1.97 -12.35
N PRO A 246 -19.47 -1.26 -12.58
CA PRO A 246 -20.30 -1.45 -13.78
C PRO A 246 -19.61 -1.09 -15.11
N LEU A 247 -18.55 -0.30 -15.06
CA LEU A 247 -17.77 0.08 -16.25
C LEU A 247 -16.72 -0.97 -16.61
N LYS A 248 -16.48 -1.93 -15.71
CA LYS A 248 -15.58 -3.07 -15.94
C LYS A 248 -16.26 -4.12 -16.82
N LYS A 249 -15.44 -5.01 -17.36
CA LYS A 249 -15.85 -6.16 -18.16
C LYS A 249 -15.67 -7.45 -17.37
N VAL A 250 -16.46 -8.47 -17.71
CA VAL A 250 -16.20 -9.85 -17.29
C VAL A 250 -14.75 -10.23 -17.62
N GLY A 251 -14.07 -10.88 -16.68
CA GLY A 251 -12.65 -11.22 -16.71
C GLY A 251 -11.73 -10.17 -16.08
N GLN A 252 -12.22 -8.95 -15.80
CA GLN A 252 -11.40 -7.93 -15.13
C GLN A 252 -11.35 -8.13 -13.61
N LYS A 253 -10.23 -7.69 -13.02
CA LYS A 253 -10.02 -7.77 -11.58
C LYS A 253 -10.72 -6.67 -10.81
N VAL A 254 -11.06 -6.98 -9.57
CA VAL A 254 -11.51 -6.05 -8.54
C VAL A 254 -10.68 -6.25 -7.27
N ASN A 255 -10.40 -5.17 -6.55
CA ASN A 255 -9.81 -5.23 -5.22
C ASN A 255 -10.84 -5.73 -4.21
N LEU A 256 -10.44 -6.65 -3.34
CA LEU A 256 -11.31 -7.20 -2.30
C LEU A 256 -10.71 -6.93 -0.91
N GLU A 257 -11.50 -6.30 -0.05
CA GLU A 257 -11.27 -6.24 1.39
C GLU A 257 -12.47 -6.91 2.09
N VAL A 258 -12.19 -7.98 2.83
CA VAL A 258 -13.23 -8.68 3.61
C VAL A 258 -13.45 -7.96 4.93
N ASP A 259 -14.64 -8.11 5.51
CA ASP A 259 -14.96 -7.51 6.80
C ASP A 259 -13.96 -7.98 7.88
N ILE A 260 -13.32 -7.00 8.52
CA ILE A 260 -12.32 -7.22 9.55
C ILE A 260 -12.85 -8.03 10.73
N LEU A 261 -14.16 -7.98 11.00
CA LEU A 261 -14.81 -8.77 12.04
C LEU A 261 -14.57 -10.27 11.84
N GLY A 262 -14.62 -10.77 10.59
CA GLY A 262 -14.35 -12.18 10.28
C GLY A 262 -12.96 -12.62 10.68
N LYS A 263 -11.94 -11.78 10.44
CA LYS A 263 -10.54 -12.06 10.81
C LYS A 263 -10.33 -12.05 12.32
N TYR A 264 -10.97 -11.12 13.03
CA TYR A 264 -10.92 -11.08 14.50
C TYR A 264 -11.56 -12.32 15.12
N VAL A 265 -12.73 -12.73 14.62
CA VAL A 265 -13.42 -13.95 15.06
C VAL A 265 -12.52 -15.17 14.84
N GLU A 266 -11.97 -15.35 13.64
CA GLU A 266 -11.06 -16.46 13.35
C GLU A 266 -9.85 -16.46 14.30
N ARG A 267 -9.22 -15.30 14.52
CA ARG A 267 -8.06 -15.18 15.40
C ARG A 267 -8.37 -15.55 16.85
N LEU A 268 -9.54 -15.15 17.36
CA LEU A 268 -9.99 -15.48 18.72
C LEU A 268 -10.32 -16.97 18.87
N LEU A 269 -11.00 -17.56 17.88
CA LEU A 269 -11.31 -19.00 17.89
C LEU A 269 -10.03 -19.85 17.81
N SER A 270 -9.06 -19.41 17.00
CA SER A 270 -7.81 -20.14 16.78
C SER A 270 -6.78 -19.98 17.91
N SER A 271 -6.96 -19.03 18.82
CA SER A 271 -6.01 -18.76 19.91
C SER A 271 -6.28 -19.56 21.19
N GLY A 272 -7.31 -20.43 21.21
CA GLY A 272 -7.74 -21.14 22.41
C GLY A 272 -8.47 -20.26 23.42
N PHE A 273 -8.83 -19.02 23.04
CA PHE A 273 -9.55 -18.08 23.91
C PHE A 273 -10.88 -18.66 24.42
N VAL A 274 -11.58 -19.41 23.57
CA VAL A 274 -12.84 -20.08 23.94
C VAL A 274 -12.63 -21.08 25.08
N ASP A 275 -11.50 -21.80 25.08
CA ASP A 275 -11.19 -22.76 26.13
C ASP A 275 -10.88 -22.05 27.45
N SER A 276 -10.21 -20.89 27.39
CA SER A 276 -9.95 -20.04 28.56
C SER A 276 -11.22 -19.47 29.20
N ILE A 277 -12.25 -19.15 28.40
CA ILE A 277 -13.55 -18.71 28.94
C ILE A 277 -14.26 -19.87 29.62
N LYS A 278 -14.27 -21.06 29.01
CA LYS A 278 -14.96 -22.24 29.57
C LYS A 278 -14.35 -22.72 30.89
N SER A 279 -13.08 -22.44 31.12
CA SER A 279 -12.37 -22.78 32.35
C SER A 279 -12.46 -21.73 33.47
N SER A 280 -13.09 -20.57 33.21
CA SER A 280 -13.25 -19.47 34.17
C SER A 280 -14.65 -19.45 34.77
#